data_AF-T0M3V7-F1
#
_entry.id   AF-T0M3V7-F1
#
_cell.length_a   1.000
_cell.length_b   1.000
_cell.length_c   1.000
_cell.angle_alpha   90.00
_cell.angle_beta   90.00
_cell.angle_gamma   90.00
#
_symmetry.space_group_name_H-M   'P 1'
#
loop_
_entity.id
_entity.type
_entity.pdbx_description
1 polymer ?
#
loop_
_entity_poly.entity_id
_entity_poly.type
_entity_poly.pdbx_seq_one_letter_code
_entity_poly.pdbx_strand_id
1 'polypeptide(L)'
;MADVVVVHSWNDDQKDKVMEFANKVTTMAKNKQLPKGLKLLGIDLGQGQNMAVCKWEADSLNHLMEVAKSLGPTWDIKAFEVKPAYKHGLF
;
A
#
# COMPACT_ATOMS: atom_id res chain seq x y z
N MET A 1 -14.84 3.94 6.55
CA MET A 1 -13.51 3.41 6.23
C MET A 1 -12.49 4.53 6.40
N ALA A 2 -11.27 4.19 6.76
CA ALA A 2 -10.15 5.10 6.93
C ALA A 2 -9.30 5.14 5.66
N ASP A 3 -8.86 6.34 5.28
CA ASP A 3 -7.83 6.53 4.26
C ASP A 3 -6.46 6.28 4.89
N VAL A 4 -5.73 5.31 4.35
CA VAL A 4 -4.42 4.90 4.86
C VAL A 4 -3.38 5.06 3.77
N VAL A 5 -2.24 5.63 4.14
CA VAL A 5 -1.04 5.64 3.30
C VAL A 5 -0.05 4.65 3.86
N VAL A 6 0.47 3.80 2.99
CA VAL A 6 1.53 2.84 3.30
C VAL A 6 2.73 3.19 2.44
N VAL A 7 3.84 3.53 3.08
CA VAL A 7 5.13 3.77 2.43
C VAL A 7 5.98 2.53 2.60
N HIS A 8 6.39 1.93 1.49
CA HIS A 8 7.36 0.85 1.44
C HIS A 8 8.71 1.43 1.04
N SER A 9 9.78 1.10 1.77
CA SER A 9 11.15 1.43 1.41
C SER A 9 12.02 0.18 1.48
N TRP A 10 12.92 -0.01 0.52
CA TRP A 10 13.70 -1.24 0.39
C TRP A 10 15.16 -0.98 -0.03
N ASN A 11 16.00 -1.99 0.16
CA ASN A 11 17.36 -2.00 -0.39
C ASN A 11 17.37 -2.60 -1.80
N ASP A 12 18.42 -2.33 -2.59
CA ASP A 12 18.50 -2.78 -4.00
C ASP A 12 18.32 -4.30 -4.16
N ASP A 13 18.85 -5.09 -3.22
CA ASP A 13 18.75 -6.55 -3.18
C ASP A 13 17.33 -7.08 -2.90
N GLN A 14 16.44 -6.22 -2.41
CA GLN A 14 15.05 -6.54 -2.09
C GLN A 14 14.08 -6.11 -3.19
N LYS A 15 14.55 -5.38 -4.21
CA LYS A 15 13.71 -4.79 -5.26
C LYS A 15 12.80 -5.82 -5.94
N ASP A 16 13.33 -6.96 -6.33
CA ASP A 16 12.56 -7.98 -7.04
C ASP A 16 11.42 -8.53 -6.18
N LYS A 17 11.69 -8.80 -4.89
CA LYS A 17 10.68 -9.26 -3.93
C LYS A 17 9.57 -8.22 -3.71
N VAL A 18 9.94 -6.93 -3.67
CA VAL A 18 8.97 -5.84 -3.54
C VAL A 18 8.10 -5.76 -4.79
N MET A 19 8.69 -5.87 -5.98
CA MET A 19 7.95 -5.80 -7.24
C MET A 19 7.01 -7.00 -7.40
N GLU A 20 7.44 -8.20 -7.01
CA GLU A 20 6.57 -9.38 -6.94
C GLU A 20 5.40 -9.19 -5.97
N PHE A 21 5.66 -8.65 -4.78
CA PHE A 21 4.63 -8.32 -3.81
C PHE A 21 3.64 -7.29 -4.35
N ALA A 22 4.13 -6.20 -4.96
CA ALA A 22 3.29 -5.17 -5.55
C ALA A 22 2.42 -5.72 -6.68
N ASN A 23 2.98 -6.61 -7.52
CA ASN A 23 2.24 -7.31 -8.57
C ASN A 23 1.17 -8.24 -8.00
N LYS A 24 1.48 -9.00 -6.95
CA LYS A 24 0.51 -9.87 -6.26
C LYS A 24 -0.65 -9.06 -5.70
N VAL A 25 -0.35 -7.98 -4.97
CA VAL A 25 -1.36 -7.08 -4.40
C VAL A 25 -2.21 -6.43 -5.49
N THR A 26 -1.59 -5.94 -6.57
CA THR A 26 -2.30 -5.34 -7.71
C THR A 26 -3.20 -6.35 -8.41
N THR A 27 -2.74 -7.59 -8.57
CA THR A 27 -3.53 -8.67 -9.16
C THR A 27 -4.74 -9.01 -8.29
N MET A 28 -4.55 -9.13 -6.97
CA MET A 28 -5.65 -9.30 -6.02
C MET A 28 -6.65 -8.14 -6.09
N ALA A 29 -6.17 -6.91 -6.20
CA ALA A 29 -7.02 -5.73 -6.33
C ALA A 29 -7.85 -5.77 -7.63
N LYS A 30 -7.22 -6.02 -8.78
CA LYS A 30 -7.88 -6.12 -10.09
C LYS A 30 -8.91 -7.25 -10.14
N ASN A 31 -8.61 -8.38 -9.51
CA ASN A 31 -9.48 -9.55 -9.48
C ASN A 31 -10.54 -9.50 -8.36
N LYS A 32 -10.62 -8.41 -7.58
CA LYS A 32 -11.52 -8.28 -6.42
C LYS A 32 -11.32 -9.37 -5.36
N GLN A 33 -10.08 -9.82 -5.18
CA GLN A 33 -9.65 -10.85 -4.23
C GLN A 33 -8.96 -10.26 -2.99
N LEU A 34 -8.99 -8.94 -2.83
CA LEU A 34 -8.55 -8.32 -1.58
C LEU A 34 -9.46 -8.77 -0.43
N PRO A 35 -8.93 -8.94 0.79
CA PRO A 35 -9.75 -9.18 1.98
C PRO A 35 -10.86 -8.13 2.13
N LYS A 36 -11.99 -8.55 2.68
CA LYS A 36 -13.13 -7.64 2.92
C LYS A 36 -12.67 -6.43 3.74
N GLY A 37 -13.21 -5.26 3.43
CA GLY A 37 -12.85 -4.03 4.13
C GLY A 37 -11.51 -3.43 3.70
N LEU A 38 -10.83 -3.98 2.68
CA LEU A 38 -9.64 -3.41 2.08
C LEU A 38 -9.87 -3.07 0.61
N LYS A 39 -9.45 -1.87 0.21
CA LYS A 39 -9.54 -1.40 -1.17
C LYS A 39 -8.30 -0.60 -1.51
N LEU A 40 -7.55 -1.08 -2.50
CA LEU A 40 -6.39 -0.37 -3.03
C LEU A 40 -6.87 0.77 -3.94
N LEU A 41 -6.51 2.00 -3.59
CA LEU A 41 -6.83 3.20 -4.37
C LEU A 41 -5.76 3.51 -5.42
N GLY A 42 -4.50 3.19 -5.12
CA GLY A 42 -3.39 3.39 -6.05
C GLY A 42 -2.04 3.01 -5.46
N ILE A 43 -1.07 2.85 -6.34
CA ILE A 43 0.35 2.63 -6.01
C ILE A 43 1.17 3.59 -6.85
N ASP A 44 1.98 4.41 -6.18
CA ASP A 44 2.92 5.34 -6.80
C ASP A 44 4.35 4.85 -6.50
N LEU A 45 5.17 4.64 -7.54
CA LEU A 45 6.59 4.30 -7.38
C LEU A 45 7.43 5.59 -7.33
N GLY A 46 8.33 5.68 -6.36
CA GLY A 46 9.28 6.78 -6.26
C GLY A 46 10.30 6.72 -7.41
N GLN A 47 10.27 7.69 -8.31
CA GLN A 47 11.22 7.74 -9.41
C GLN A 47 12.65 7.94 -8.89
N GLY A 48 13.56 7.02 -9.21
CA GLY A 48 14.95 7.07 -8.75
C GLY A 48 15.13 6.78 -7.26
N GLN A 49 14.10 6.29 -6.58
CA GLN A 49 14.15 5.92 -5.16
C GLN A 49 13.63 4.50 -4.98
N ASN A 50 14.21 3.75 -4.05
CA ASN A 50 13.70 2.45 -3.64
C ASN A 50 12.53 2.61 -2.67
N MET A 51 11.47 3.24 -3.17
CA MET A 51 10.30 3.59 -2.39
C MET A 51 9.02 3.45 -3.22
N ALA A 52 7.95 3.02 -2.57
CA ALA A 52 6.60 3.00 -3.12
C ALA A 52 5.62 3.55 -2.09
N VAL A 53 4.59 4.25 -2.58
CA VAL A 53 3.50 4.78 -1.77
C VAL A 53 2.21 4.13 -2.22
N CYS A 54 1.60 3.34 -1.35
CA CYS A 54 0.32 2.70 -1.58
C CYS A 54 -0.77 3.46 -0.83
N LYS A 55 -1.84 3.81 -1.54
CA LYS A 55 -3.04 4.45 -0.96
C LYS A 55 -4.14 3.42 -0.83
N TRP A 56 -4.70 3.32 0.37
CA TRP A 56 -5.70 2.33 0.72
C TRP A 56 -6.91 2.99 1.37
N GLU A 57 -8.06 2.40 1.13
CA GLU A 57 -9.26 2.59 1.94
C GLU A 57 -9.44 1.29 2.74
N ALA A 58 -9.41 1.37 4.07
CA ALA A 58 -9.44 0.21 4.95
C ALA A 58 -10.47 0.38 6.08
N ASP A 59 -10.98 -0.72 6.64
CA ASP A 59 -11.83 -0.64 7.85
C ASP A 59 -11.06 -0.07 9.05
N SER A 60 -9.79 -0.45 9.19
CA SER A 60 -8.84 0.12 10.15
C SER A 60 -7.39 -0.07 9.67
N LEU A 61 -6.49 0.80 10.16
CA LEU A 61 -5.04 0.63 9.95
C LEU A 61 -4.54 -0.75 10.43
N ASN A 62 -5.02 -1.21 11.58
CA ASN A 62 -4.62 -2.49 12.17
C ASN A 62 -4.94 -3.67 11.24
N HIS A 63 -6.15 -3.70 10.69
CA HIS A 63 -6.56 -4.77 9.78
C HIS A 63 -5.69 -4.80 8.51
N LEU A 64 -5.40 -3.63 7.91
CA LEU A 64 -4.49 -3.55 6.77
C LEU A 64 -3.10 -4.09 7.11
N MET A 65 -2.57 -3.72 8.28
CA MET A 65 -1.25 -4.15 8.73
C MET A 65 -1.18 -5.64 9.05
N GLU A 66 -2.23 -6.25 9.59
CA GLU A 66 -2.31 -7.70 9.81
C GLU A 66 -2.25 -8.46 8.48
N VAL A 67 -3.02 -8.03 7.49
CA VAL A 67 -2.98 -8.61 6.14
C VAL A 67 -1.60 -8.42 5.52
N ALA A 68 -1.01 -7.23 5.61
CA ALA A 68 0.33 -6.97 5.09
C ALA A 68 1.38 -7.86 5.76
N LYS A 69 1.34 -8.04 7.09
CA LYS A 69 2.24 -8.94 7.82
C LYS A 69 2.09 -10.40 7.41
N SER A 70 0.87 -10.86 7.13
CA SER A 70 0.62 -12.24 6.69
C SER A 70 1.32 -12.59 5.36
N LEU A 71 1.66 -11.58 4.56
CA LEU A 71 2.35 -11.74 3.29
C LEU A 71 3.88 -11.77 3.43
N GLY A 72 4.40 -11.60 4.66
CA GLY A 72 5.82 -11.75 5.00
C GLY A 72 6.79 -10.77 4.34
N PRO A 73 6.51 -9.45 4.27
CA PRO A 73 7.46 -8.49 3.73
C PRO A 73 8.74 -8.43 4.59
N THR A 74 9.88 -8.21 3.93
CA THR A 74 11.21 -8.19 4.57
C THR A 74 11.89 -6.81 4.52
N TRP A 75 11.15 -5.79 4.06
CA TRP A 75 11.61 -4.40 3.88
C TRP A 75 10.88 -3.45 4.84
N ASP A 76 11.27 -2.18 4.86
CA ASP A 76 10.68 -1.18 5.77
C ASP A 76 9.28 -0.78 5.29
N ILE A 77 8.33 -0.77 6.22
CA ILE A 77 6.94 -0.39 5.97
C ILE A 77 6.49 0.59 7.04
N LYS A 78 6.06 1.77 6.60
CA LYS A 78 5.41 2.78 7.45
C LYS A 78 3.99 2.98 6.97
N ALA A 79 3.03 2.74 7.86
CA ALA A 79 1.62 2.91 7.57
C ALA A 79 0.99 3.87 8.57
N PHE A 80 0.15 4.78 8.07
CA PHE A 80 -0.52 5.78 8.89
C PHE A 80 -1.82 6.22 8.23
N GLU A 81 -2.81 6.53 9.07
CA GLU A 81 -4.05 7.14 8.61
C GLU A 81 -3.80 8.58 8.16
N VAL A 82 -4.47 8.97 7.08
CA VAL A 82 -4.37 10.32 6.53
C VAL A 82 -5.74 10.96 6.48
N LYS A 83 -5.76 12.28 6.63
CA LYS A 83 -6.93 13.11 6.35
C LYS A 83 -6.55 14.09 5.25
N PRO A 84 -7.37 14.23 4.20
CA PRO A 84 -7.07 15.17 3.13
C PRO A 84 -7.10 16.59 3.67
N ALA A 85 -5.96 17.27 3.67
CA ALA A 85 -5.88 18.70 3.96
C ALA A 85 -6.24 19.56 2.74
N TYR A 86 -6.00 19.03 1.53
CA TYR A 86 -6.28 19.68 0.26
C TYR A 86 -6.48 18.63 -0.84
N LYS A 87 -7.49 18.80 -1.68
CA LYS A 87 -7.70 18.06 -2.93
C LYS A 87 -8.00 19.07 -4.03
N HIS A 88 -7.12 19.17 -5.03
CA HIS A 88 -7.36 20.05 -6.17
C HIS A 88 -8.55 19.51 -7.00
N GLY A 89 -9.53 20.37 -7.31
CA GLY A 89 -10.72 20.02 -8.12
C GLY A 89 -11.98 19.62 -7.35
N LEU A 90 -12.06 19.92 -6.05
CA LEU A 90 -13.27 19.72 -5.23
C LEU A 90 -13.88 21.07 -4.77
N PHE A 91 -14.01 22.01 -5.71
CA PHE A 91 -14.92 23.17 -5.67
C PHE A 91 -15.20 23.61 -7.11
#